data_AF-A0A2J5P6Q9-F1
#
_entry.id   AF-A0A2J5P6Q9-F1
#
_cell.length_a   1.000
_cell.length_b   1.000
_cell.length_c   1.000
_cell.angle_alpha   90.00
_cell.angle_beta   90.00
_cell.angle_gamma   90.00
#
_symmetry.space_group_name_H-M   'P 1'
#
loop_
_entity.id
_entity.type
_entity.pdbx_description
1 polymer ?
#
loop_
_entity_poly.entity_id
_entity_poly.type
_entity_poly.pdbx_seq_one_letter_code
_entity_poly.pdbx_strand_id
1 'polypeptide(L)'
;SATLDTAFWSFYFGLAVIASGIALWLAIALRRRLLWGICLFSLNYPLVAALHGYPEWLFGSALLPVQDYMISCLSLVSYATALWLHSEVFDLKKNMPRLHQLLLAAIGLNIVLQISIPLGFYGLAMQIEAGIFFIAAPILLITSWMLWRRKAIDINTLLLGLLPPIYVVSAGLALLSIHGVIPFHNGVYSTWQYALIIHIVTVLIIAVLRVRAENRTLVRKQQLARELQIEREASFHQRQFMGMVAHEFRTPLAILQAALENLRLCPATVTQSSRLDRMQRATTRLVQLTDNCLADARLSSRDLHADKQDAALLPVIYMAATVVDLSLNHYLDVTLEGQTVGPDSPSPVLFIDSGLLC
;
A
#
# COMPACT_ATOMS: atom_id res chain seq x y z
N SER A 1 -49.23 15.21 -0.33
CA SER A 1 -48.12 15.87 0.37
C SER A 1 -47.55 14.99 1.47
N ALA A 2 -48.35 14.55 2.46
CA ALA A 2 -47.88 13.71 3.58
C ALA A 2 -47.21 12.38 3.16
N THR A 3 -47.72 11.70 2.12
CA THR A 3 -47.14 10.44 1.61
C THR A 3 -45.76 10.60 0.99
N LEU A 4 -45.50 11.76 0.35
CA LEU A 4 -44.20 12.08 -0.25
C LEU A 4 -43.15 12.38 0.82
N ASP A 5 -43.54 13.10 1.88
CA ASP A 5 -42.66 13.41 3.01
C ASP A 5 -42.26 12.13 3.76
N THR A 6 -43.21 11.23 4.04
CA THR A 6 -42.91 9.93 4.67
C THR A 6 -42.02 9.05 3.78
N ALA A 7 -42.21 9.09 2.46
CA ALA A 7 -41.38 8.34 1.53
C ALA A 7 -39.94 8.89 1.49
N PHE A 8 -39.78 10.22 1.48
CA PHE A 8 -38.48 10.89 1.53
C PHE A 8 -37.69 10.50 2.79
N TRP A 9 -38.32 10.61 3.97
CA TRP A 9 -37.66 10.26 5.23
C TRP A 9 -37.32 8.78 5.32
N SER A 10 -38.20 7.90 4.85
CA SER A 10 -37.93 6.46 4.81
C SER A 10 -36.75 6.12 3.90
N PHE A 11 -36.66 6.77 2.73
CA PHE A 11 -35.51 6.62 1.83
C PHE A 11 -34.21 7.16 2.45
N TYR A 12 -34.28 8.34 3.10
CA TYR A 12 -33.16 8.95 3.81
C TYR A 12 -32.59 8.01 4.88
N PHE A 13 -33.44 7.40 5.72
CA PHE A 13 -32.99 6.47 6.76
C PHE A 13 -32.42 5.17 6.19
N GLY A 14 -32.99 4.65 5.10
CA GLY A 14 -32.42 3.50 4.39
C GLY A 14 -31.00 3.77 3.90
N LEU A 15 -30.78 4.94 3.27
CA LEU A 15 -29.47 5.37 2.80
C LEU A 15 -28.51 5.60 3.98
N ALA A 16 -28.99 6.17 5.08
CA ALA A 16 -28.22 6.42 6.29
C ALA A 16 -27.72 5.14 6.96
N VAL A 17 -28.55 4.09 7.04
CA VAL A 17 -28.15 2.78 7.58
C VAL A 17 -27.07 2.15 6.71
N ILE A 18 -27.24 2.17 5.38
CA ILE A 18 -26.23 1.65 4.43
C ILE A 18 -24.92 2.42 4.58
N ALA A 19 -24.97 3.76 4.62
CA ALA A 19 -23.80 4.60 4.76
C ALA A 19 -23.07 4.35 6.10
N SER A 20 -23.81 4.20 7.20
CA SER A 20 -23.25 3.89 8.52
C SER A 20 -22.58 2.51 8.52
N GLY A 21 -23.20 1.50 7.91
CA GLY A 21 -22.61 0.16 7.78
C GLY A 21 -21.33 0.17 6.95
N ILE A 22 -21.32 0.91 5.83
CA ILE A 22 -20.12 1.09 4.99
C ILE A 22 -19.03 1.83 5.77
N ALA A 23 -19.36 2.91 6.47
CA ALA A 23 -18.41 3.66 7.28
C ALA A 23 -17.77 2.79 8.36
N LEU A 24 -18.56 1.97 9.06
CA LEU A 24 -18.10 1.02 10.06
C LEU A 24 -17.19 -0.05 9.44
N TRP A 25 -17.61 -0.65 8.34
CA TRP A 25 -16.81 -1.65 7.63
C TRP A 25 -15.46 -1.09 7.19
N LEU A 26 -15.45 0.11 6.59
CA LEU A 26 -14.22 0.80 6.21
C LEU A 26 -13.33 1.10 7.43
N ALA A 27 -13.92 1.55 8.55
CA ALA A 27 -13.17 1.83 9.77
C ALA A 27 -12.48 0.58 10.34
N ILE A 28 -13.17 -0.56 10.35
CA ILE A 28 -12.64 -1.85 10.82
C ILE A 28 -11.58 -2.40 9.85
N ALA A 29 -11.85 -2.39 8.55
CA ALA A 29 -10.98 -2.98 7.54
C ALA A 29 -9.66 -2.19 7.39
N LEU A 30 -9.72 -0.86 7.33
CA LEU A 30 -8.55 -0.02 7.05
C LEU A 30 -7.84 0.47 8.32
N ARG A 31 -8.47 0.37 9.50
CA ARG A 31 -7.95 0.82 10.81
C ARG A 31 -7.39 2.25 10.82
N ARG A 32 -7.91 3.13 9.96
CA ARG A 32 -7.49 4.55 9.88
C ARG A 32 -8.37 5.41 10.78
N ARG A 33 -7.74 6.34 11.52
CA ARG A 33 -8.43 7.25 12.46
C ARG A 33 -9.52 8.09 11.82
N LEU A 34 -9.28 8.62 10.60
CA LEU A 34 -10.28 9.37 9.84
C LEU A 34 -11.60 8.60 9.63
N LEU A 35 -11.52 7.30 9.36
CA LEU A 35 -12.72 6.48 9.08
C LEU A 35 -13.53 6.25 10.36
N TRP A 36 -12.87 6.16 11.52
CA TRP A 36 -13.55 6.17 12.81
C TRP A 36 -14.27 7.49 13.07
N GLY A 37 -13.67 8.64 12.72
CA GLY A 37 -14.35 9.93 12.80
C GLY A 37 -15.60 9.99 11.91
N ILE A 38 -15.50 9.50 10.67
CA ILE A 38 -16.62 9.42 9.73
C ILE A 38 -17.75 8.52 10.26
N CYS A 39 -17.39 7.35 10.81
CA CYS A 39 -18.32 6.40 11.40
C CYS A 39 -19.01 6.97 12.65
N LEU A 40 -18.27 7.64 13.53
CA LEU A 40 -18.84 8.28 14.72
C LEU A 40 -19.80 9.40 14.34
N PHE A 41 -19.47 10.20 13.32
CA PHE A 41 -20.38 11.24 12.84
C PHE A 41 -21.70 10.68 12.29
N SER A 42 -21.75 9.41 11.87
CA SER A 42 -23.00 8.72 11.48
C SER A 42 -23.97 8.46 12.65
N LEU A 43 -23.54 8.60 13.91
CA LEU A 43 -24.43 8.56 15.09
C LEU A 43 -25.46 9.70 15.11
N ASN A 44 -25.30 10.68 14.22
CA ASN A 44 -26.28 11.73 13.97
C ASN A 44 -27.56 11.25 13.26
N TYR A 45 -27.53 10.15 12.52
CA TYR A 45 -28.73 9.69 11.80
C TYR A 45 -29.84 9.20 12.76
N PRO A 46 -29.52 8.42 13.82
CA PRO A 46 -30.48 8.11 14.87
C PRO A 46 -31.09 9.34 15.55
N LEU A 47 -30.37 10.46 15.66
CA LEU A 47 -30.92 11.72 16.21
C LEU A 47 -32.06 12.25 15.33
N VAL A 48 -31.85 12.28 14.01
CA VAL A 48 -32.88 12.68 13.06
C VAL A 48 -34.08 11.73 13.11
N ALA A 49 -33.85 10.42 13.25
CA ALA A 49 -34.91 9.43 13.39
C ALA A 49 -35.75 9.65 14.65
N ALA A 50 -35.09 9.95 15.77
CA ALA A 50 -35.74 10.24 17.04
C ALA A 50 -36.58 11.53 16.97
N LEU A 51 -36.09 12.57 16.32
CA LEU A 51 -36.83 13.84 16.14
C LEU A 51 -38.07 13.70 15.27
N HIS A 52 -38.07 12.76 14.32
CA HIS A 52 -39.23 12.47 13.46
C HIS A 52 -40.19 11.43 14.04
N GLY A 53 -39.95 10.94 15.27
CA GLY A 53 -40.86 10.00 15.94
C GLY A 53 -40.79 8.56 15.45
N TYR A 54 -39.73 8.17 14.73
CA TYR A 54 -39.55 6.77 14.29
C TYR A 54 -39.46 5.74 15.43
N PRO A 55 -38.82 6.03 16.57
CA PRO A 55 -38.79 5.09 17.70
C PRO A 55 -40.17 4.82 18.27
N GLU A 56 -40.97 5.87 18.49
CA GLU A 56 -42.38 5.75 18.89
C GLU A 56 -43.19 4.96 17.84
N TRP A 57 -42.99 5.25 16.55
CA TRP A 57 -43.69 4.54 15.48
C TRP A 57 -43.38 3.04 15.43
N LEU A 58 -42.13 2.63 15.71
CA LEU A 58 -41.69 1.23 15.67
C LEU A 58 -42.08 0.43 16.93
N PHE A 59 -41.97 1.05 18.11
CA PHE A 59 -42.06 0.33 19.40
C PHE A 59 -43.26 0.76 20.26
N GLY A 60 -44.07 1.71 19.78
CA GLY A 60 -45.24 2.25 20.48
C GLY A 60 -44.92 3.35 21.48
N SER A 61 -45.97 3.92 22.08
CA SER A 61 -45.90 5.09 22.98
C SER A 61 -45.20 4.82 24.33
N ALA A 62 -44.98 3.55 24.69
CA ALA A 62 -44.22 3.19 25.89
C ALA A 62 -42.75 3.64 25.84
N LEU A 63 -42.20 3.87 24.64
CA LEU A 63 -40.83 4.34 24.45
C LEU A 63 -40.67 5.86 24.45
N LEU A 64 -41.72 6.65 24.64
CA LEU A 64 -41.64 8.13 24.63
C LEU A 64 -40.58 8.68 25.60
N PRO A 65 -40.48 8.25 26.87
CA PRO A 65 -39.43 8.73 27.76
C PRO A 65 -38.03 8.36 27.25
N VAL A 66 -37.88 7.15 26.71
CA VAL A 66 -36.59 6.67 26.15
C VAL A 66 -36.21 7.49 24.92
N GLN A 67 -37.18 7.86 24.08
CA GLN A 67 -36.96 8.70 22.91
C GLN A 67 -36.49 10.10 23.31
N ASP A 68 -37.09 10.72 24.33
CA ASP A 68 -36.66 12.04 24.83
C ASP A 68 -35.24 12.00 25.40
N TYR A 69 -34.92 10.96 26.18
CA TYR A 69 -33.55 10.71 26.65
C TYR A 69 -32.58 10.49 25.49
N MET A 70 -32.99 9.76 24.45
CA MET A 70 -32.18 9.49 23.27
C MET A 70 -31.90 10.77 22.46
N ILE A 71 -32.90 11.63 22.26
CA ILE A 71 -32.72 12.94 21.60
C ILE A 71 -31.72 13.78 22.38
N SER A 72 -31.90 13.88 23.70
CA SER A 72 -31.03 14.67 24.58
C SER A 72 -29.59 14.14 24.61
N CYS A 73 -29.42 12.82 24.51
CA CYS A 73 -28.11 12.19 24.49
C CYS A 73 -27.41 12.37 23.14
N LEU A 74 -28.14 12.08 22.06
CA LEU A 74 -27.59 12.14 20.70
C LEU A 74 -27.35 13.57 20.23
N SER A 75 -28.08 14.56 20.75
CA SER A 75 -27.79 15.98 20.53
C SER A 75 -26.41 16.31 21.10
N LEU A 76 -26.15 16.09 22.40
CA LEU A 76 -24.83 16.37 22.97
C LEU A 76 -23.69 15.58 22.29
N VAL A 77 -23.94 14.31 21.93
CA VAL A 77 -22.95 13.50 21.21
C VAL A 77 -22.70 14.01 19.79
N SER A 78 -23.71 14.53 19.08
CA SER A 78 -23.54 15.02 17.71
C SER A 78 -22.45 16.07 17.61
N TYR A 79 -22.44 16.97 18.58
CA TYR A 79 -21.51 18.07 18.66
C TYR A 79 -20.08 17.59 18.89
N ALA A 80 -19.87 16.67 19.83
CA ALA A 80 -18.58 16.02 20.03
C ALA A 80 -18.07 15.33 18.74
N THR A 81 -18.94 14.60 18.04
CA THR A 81 -18.56 13.89 16.80
C THR A 81 -18.21 14.84 15.65
N ALA A 82 -18.85 16.02 15.55
CA ALA A 82 -18.53 17.02 14.55
C ALA A 82 -17.13 17.62 14.76
N LEU A 83 -16.80 17.99 16.01
CA LEU A 83 -15.48 18.52 16.37
C LEU A 83 -14.38 17.45 16.17
N TRP A 84 -14.67 16.20 16.55
CA TRP A 84 -13.77 15.07 16.34
C TRP A 84 -13.48 14.83 14.86
N LEU A 85 -14.52 14.78 14.03
CA LEU A 85 -14.37 14.59 12.59
C LEU A 85 -13.51 15.67 11.95
N HIS A 86 -13.74 16.95 12.29
CA HIS A 86 -12.92 18.05 11.79
C HIS A 86 -11.45 17.90 12.20
N SER A 87 -11.19 17.50 13.45
CA SER A 87 -9.85 17.27 13.96
C SER A 87 -9.10 16.17 13.20
N GLU A 88 -9.79 15.07 12.87
CA GLU A 88 -9.19 13.94 12.14
C GLU A 88 -9.02 14.22 10.64
N VAL A 89 -9.96 14.93 9.99
CA VAL A 89 -9.88 15.29 8.57
C VAL A 89 -8.63 16.14 8.28
N PHE A 90 -8.33 17.07 9.18
CA PHE A 90 -7.22 18.01 9.01
C PHE A 90 -5.93 17.59 9.74
N ASP A 91 -5.91 16.41 10.36
CA ASP A 91 -4.82 15.92 11.23
C ASP A 91 -4.30 17.05 12.13
N LEU A 92 -5.22 17.69 12.85
CA LEU A 92 -4.93 18.92 13.60
C LEU A 92 -3.88 18.70 14.68
N LYS A 93 -3.71 17.46 15.17
CA LYS A 93 -2.64 17.09 16.10
C LYS A 93 -1.26 17.46 15.55
N LYS A 94 -1.05 17.28 14.24
CA LYS A 94 0.22 17.58 13.57
C LYS A 94 0.29 19.02 13.08
N ASN A 95 -0.81 19.52 12.49
CA ASN A 95 -0.80 20.81 11.80
C ASN A 95 -1.04 22.01 12.73
N MET A 96 -1.87 21.85 13.77
CA MET A 96 -2.24 22.92 14.71
C MET A 96 -2.53 22.34 16.12
N PRO A 97 -1.48 22.01 16.91
CA PRO A 97 -1.65 21.28 18.17
C PRO A 97 -2.45 22.06 19.22
N ARG A 98 -2.35 23.41 19.25
CA ARG A 98 -3.14 24.26 20.16
C ARG A 98 -4.63 24.18 19.86
N LEU A 99 -5.01 24.19 18.58
CA LEU A 99 -6.41 24.03 18.18
C LEU A 99 -6.92 22.63 18.50
N HIS A 100 -6.10 21.60 18.26
CA HIS A 100 -6.46 20.23 18.64
C HIS A 100 -6.72 20.09 20.15
N GLN A 101 -5.89 20.72 21.00
CA GLN A 101 -6.12 20.76 22.46
C GLN A 101 -7.42 21.47 22.84
N LEU A 102 -7.72 22.61 22.20
CA LEU A 102 -8.97 23.33 22.42
C LEU A 102 -10.20 22.48 22.02
N LEU A 103 -10.13 21.79 20.88
CA LEU A 103 -11.20 20.89 20.43
C LEU A 103 -11.36 19.69 21.36
N LEU A 104 -10.26 19.10 21.85
CA LEU A 104 -10.33 18.02 22.84
C LEU A 104 -10.94 18.50 24.17
N ALA A 105 -10.62 19.72 24.61
CA ALA A 105 -11.25 20.30 25.80
C ALA A 105 -12.76 20.51 25.59
N ALA A 106 -13.18 20.99 24.42
CA ALA A 106 -14.60 21.14 24.07
C ALA A 106 -15.32 19.79 24.00
N ILE A 107 -14.69 18.75 23.43
CA ILE A 107 -15.22 17.37 23.40
C ILE A 107 -15.33 16.79 24.81
N GLY A 108 -14.31 16.99 25.66
CA GLY A 108 -14.36 16.58 27.07
C GLY A 108 -15.49 17.26 27.83
N LEU A 109 -15.68 18.56 27.61
CA LEU A 109 -16.80 19.31 28.18
C LEU A 109 -18.15 18.77 27.73
N ASN A 110 -18.32 18.41 26.44
CA ASN A 110 -19.54 17.78 25.92
C ASN A 110 -19.85 16.46 26.65
N ILE A 111 -18.84 15.62 26.87
CA ILE A 111 -19.01 14.35 27.61
C ILE A 111 -19.45 14.61 29.05
N VAL A 112 -18.92 15.65 29.70
CA VAL A 112 -19.34 16.03 31.06
C VAL A 112 -20.77 16.59 31.07
N LEU A 113 -21.16 17.37 30.06
CA LEU A 113 -22.51 17.90 29.91
C LEU A 113 -23.56 16.78 29.79
N GLN A 114 -23.17 15.57 29.40
CA GLN A 114 -24.05 14.40 29.41
C GLN A 114 -24.68 14.11 30.79
N ILE A 115 -23.96 14.44 31.87
CA ILE A 115 -24.42 14.24 33.26
C ILE A 115 -25.59 15.19 33.58
N SER A 116 -25.76 16.30 32.85
CA SER A 116 -26.87 17.24 33.03
C SER A 116 -28.24 16.64 32.70
N ILE A 117 -28.29 15.61 31.85
CA ILE A 117 -29.54 14.97 31.41
C ILE A 117 -30.27 14.32 32.60
N PRO A 118 -29.69 13.35 33.35
CA PRO A 118 -30.36 12.77 34.51
C PRO A 118 -30.61 13.76 35.64
N LEU A 119 -29.83 14.84 35.71
CA LEU A 119 -29.98 15.89 36.73
C LEU A 119 -31.10 16.90 36.40
N GLY A 120 -31.72 16.84 35.22
CA GLY A 120 -32.79 17.76 34.81
C GLY A 120 -32.31 19.13 34.35
N PHE A 121 -31.00 19.35 34.17
CA PHE A 121 -30.41 20.63 33.74
C PHE A 121 -30.10 20.68 32.23
N TYR A 122 -30.74 19.84 31.43
CA TYR A 122 -30.49 19.75 29.98
C TYR A 122 -30.60 21.10 29.23
N GLY A 123 -31.58 21.93 29.58
CA GLY A 123 -31.74 23.24 28.96
C GLY A 123 -30.52 24.16 29.13
N LEU A 124 -29.87 24.10 30.29
CA LEU A 124 -28.65 24.87 30.56
C LEU A 124 -27.44 24.29 29.80
N ALA A 125 -27.36 22.96 29.68
CA ALA A 125 -26.33 22.31 28.87
C ALA A 125 -26.43 22.72 27.39
N MET A 126 -27.64 22.74 26.83
CA MET A 126 -27.87 23.19 25.45
C MET A 126 -27.49 24.67 25.23
N GLN A 127 -27.72 25.54 26.22
CA GLN A 127 -27.31 26.94 26.14
C GLN A 127 -25.78 27.11 26.15
N ILE A 128 -25.09 26.39 27.03
CA ILE A 128 -23.62 26.37 27.08
C ILE A 128 -23.05 25.90 25.74
N GLU A 129 -23.62 24.82 25.21
CA GLU A 129 -23.20 24.21 23.96
C GLU A 129 -23.43 25.12 22.74
N ALA A 130 -24.60 25.76 22.66
CA ALA A 130 -24.88 26.77 21.63
C ALA A 130 -23.81 27.88 21.63
N GLY A 131 -23.40 28.34 22.81
CA GLY A 131 -22.32 29.33 22.97
C GLY A 131 -20.97 28.81 22.50
N ILE A 132 -20.60 27.58 22.87
CA ILE A 132 -19.36 26.93 22.41
C ILE A 132 -19.33 26.83 20.88
N PHE A 133 -20.46 26.46 20.27
CA PHE A 133 -20.58 26.27 18.83
C PHE A 133 -20.53 27.59 18.06
N PHE A 134 -21.13 28.65 18.60
CA PHE A 134 -21.04 29.98 18.02
C PHE A 134 -19.59 30.47 17.94
N ILE A 135 -18.75 30.12 18.93
CA ILE A 135 -17.33 30.45 18.94
C ILE A 135 -16.53 29.46 18.07
N ALA A 136 -16.85 28.17 18.11
CA ALA A 136 -16.12 27.14 17.36
C ALA A 136 -16.33 27.26 15.85
N ALA A 137 -17.55 27.54 15.38
CA ALA A 137 -17.88 27.66 13.96
C ALA A 137 -16.93 28.57 13.16
N PRO A 138 -16.71 29.85 13.52
CA PRO A 138 -15.78 30.72 12.80
C PRO A 138 -14.34 30.22 12.91
N ILE A 139 -13.93 29.68 14.06
CA ILE A 139 -12.59 29.11 14.24
C ILE A 139 -12.37 27.96 13.24
N LEU A 140 -13.31 27.02 13.14
CA LEU A 140 -13.23 25.86 12.25
C LEU A 140 -13.25 26.25 10.75
N LEU A 141 -13.99 27.29 10.39
CA LEU A 141 -14.01 27.84 9.02
C LEU A 141 -12.67 28.51 8.68
N ILE A 142 -12.15 29.35 9.58
CA ILE A 142 -10.87 30.04 9.42
C ILE A 142 -9.73 29.02 9.32
N THR A 143 -9.76 27.95 10.11
CA THR A 143 -8.71 26.93 10.10
C THR A 143 -8.76 26.08 8.84
N SER A 144 -9.96 25.70 8.37
CA SER A 144 -10.18 25.07 7.06
C SER A 144 -9.57 25.91 5.94
N TRP A 145 -9.89 27.21 5.91
CA TRP A 145 -9.39 28.13 4.91
C TRP A 145 -7.87 28.35 4.99
N MET A 146 -7.33 28.53 6.19
CA MET A 146 -5.90 28.76 6.41
C MET A 146 -5.05 27.56 5.99
N LEU A 147 -5.50 26.34 6.28
CA LEU A 147 -4.80 25.11 5.87
C LEU A 147 -4.80 24.94 4.34
N TRP A 148 -5.90 25.28 3.67
CA TRP A 148 -5.97 25.27 2.21
C TRP A 148 -5.07 26.33 1.58
N ARG A 149 -5.09 27.58 2.09
CA ARG A 149 -4.24 28.68 1.59
C ARG A 149 -2.75 28.36 1.71
N ARG A 150 -2.35 27.58 2.71
CA ARG A 150 -0.96 27.13 2.91
C ARG A 150 -0.56 25.95 2.00
N LYS A 151 -1.44 25.49 1.10
CA LYS A 151 -1.26 24.27 0.27
C LYS A 151 -0.87 23.03 1.08
N ALA A 152 -1.23 22.99 2.36
CA ALA A 152 -0.96 21.82 3.20
C ALA A 152 -1.89 20.65 2.83
N ILE A 153 -2.98 20.93 2.08
CA ILE A 153 -4.14 20.04 1.92
C ILE A 153 -4.73 20.16 0.51
N ASP A 154 -5.13 19.03 -0.06
CA ASP A 154 -5.81 18.93 -1.36
C ASP A 154 -7.26 19.43 -1.31
N ILE A 155 -7.80 19.82 -2.47
CA ILE A 155 -9.19 20.32 -2.59
C ILE A 155 -10.24 19.31 -2.09
N ASN A 156 -10.00 18.01 -2.30
CA ASN A 156 -10.92 16.95 -1.85
C ASN A 156 -10.98 16.87 -0.32
N THR A 157 -9.85 17.08 0.35
CA THR A 157 -9.76 17.05 1.81
C THR A 157 -10.32 18.34 2.41
N LEU A 158 -10.20 19.47 1.71
CA LEU A 158 -10.89 20.72 2.09
C LEU A 158 -12.42 20.53 2.04
N LEU A 159 -12.95 19.97 0.95
CA LEU A 159 -14.39 19.73 0.81
C LEU A 159 -14.93 18.84 1.94
N LEU A 160 -14.20 17.78 2.28
CA LEU A 160 -14.53 16.92 3.42
C LEU A 160 -14.43 17.65 4.77
N GLY A 161 -13.46 18.56 4.92
CA GLY A 161 -13.23 19.30 6.16
C GLY A 161 -14.19 20.47 6.40
N LEU A 162 -14.89 20.93 5.36
CA LEU A 162 -15.95 21.94 5.44
C LEU A 162 -17.30 21.37 5.90
N LEU A 163 -17.51 20.05 5.80
CA LEU A 163 -18.74 19.37 6.24
C LEU A 163 -19.07 19.63 7.72
N PRO A 164 -18.15 19.39 8.69
CA PRO A 164 -18.44 19.64 10.09
C PRO A 164 -18.72 21.13 10.40
N PRO A 165 -17.96 22.13 9.92
CA PRO A 165 -18.30 23.54 10.09
C PRO A 165 -19.69 23.91 9.54
N ILE A 166 -20.07 23.40 8.36
CA ILE A 166 -21.40 23.64 7.79
C ILE A 166 -22.50 23.03 8.68
N TYR A 167 -22.27 21.82 9.19
CA TYR A 167 -23.16 21.18 10.15
C TYR A 167 -23.27 21.99 11.46
N VAL A 168 -22.15 22.40 12.05
CA VAL A 168 -22.06 23.21 13.27
C VAL A 168 -22.84 24.52 13.11
N VAL A 169 -22.64 25.23 12.00
CA VAL A 169 -23.33 26.51 11.72
C VAL A 169 -24.83 26.30 11.55
N SER A 170 -25.24 25.29 10.77
CA SER A 170 -26.66 25.01 10.53
C SER A 170 -27.39 24.52 11.79
N ALA A 171 -26.74 23.69 12.62
CA ALA A 171 -27.27 23.27 13.91
C ALA A 171 -27.39 24.45 14.89
N GLY A 172 -26.38 25.33 14.92
CA GLY A 172 -26.41 26.56 15.72
C GLY A 172 -27.57 27.49 15.33
N LEU A 173 -27.82 27.67 14.03
CA LEU A 173 -28.97 28.45 13.54
C LEU A 173 -30.30 27.81 13.93
N ALA A 174 -30.42 26.49 13.88
CA ALA A 174 -31.61 25.78 14.34
C ALA A 174 -31.85 25.98 15.84
N LEU A 175 -30.81 25.96 16.67
CA LEU A 175 -30.92 26.24 18.11
C LEU A 175 -31.37 27.68 18.39
N LEU A 176 -30.80 28.67 17.69
CA LEU A 176 -31.21 30.07 17.84
C LEU A 176 -32.69 30.30 17.46
N SER A 177 -33.17 29.56 16.46
CA SER A 177 -34.57 29.54 16.05
C SER A 177 -35.48 28.94 17.14
N ILE A 178 -35.07 27.82 17.77
CA ILE A 178 -35.82 27.16 18.84
C ILE A 178 -35.89 28.01 20.11
N HIS A 179 -34.80 28.70 20.46
CA HIS A 179 -34.74 29.59 21.63
C HIS A 179 -35.39 30.96 21.41
N GLY A 180 -35.97 31.22 20.23
CA GLY A 180 -36.72 32.44 19.95
C GLY A 180 -35.88 33.69 19.70
N VAL A 181 -34.57 33.55 19.50
CA VAL A 181 -33.69 34.67 19.09
C VAL A 181 -33.94 35.04 17.62
N ILE A 182 -34.25 34.05 16.79
CA ILE A 182 -34.59 34.18 15.37
C ILE A 182 -36.02 33.66 15.17
N PRO A 183 -36.84 34.25 14.28
CA PRO A 183 -38.18 33.75 14.01
C PRO A 183 -38.15 32.30 13.51
N PHE A 184 -38.99 31.46 14.11
CA PHE A 184 -39.06 30.04 13.76
C PHE A 184 -39.57 29.85 12.33
N HIS A 185 -38.71 29.27 11.50
CA HIS A 185 -39.05 28.83 10.15
C HIS A 185 -38.66 27.35 10.00
N ASN A 186 -39.58 26.51 9.52
CA ASN A 186 -39.34 25.08 9.31
C ASN A 186 -38.09 24.79 8.46
N GLY A 187 -37.82 25.63 7.45
CA GLY A 187 -36.63 25.48 6.60
C GLY A 187 -35.30 25.66 7.36
N VAL A 188 -35.24 26.61 8.30
CA VAL A 188 -34.04 26.84 9.13
C VAL A 188 -33.81 25.65 10.06
N TYR A 189 -34.87 25.13 10.67
CA TYR A 189 -34.79 23.97 11.55
C TYR A 189 -34.31 22.71 10.81
N SER A 190 -34.75 22.46 9.56
CA SER A 190 -34.33 21.29 8.79
C SER A 190 -32.96 21.43 8.10
N THR A 191 -32.33 22.61 8.14
CA THR A 191 -31.08 22.87 7.38
C THR A 191 -29.95 21.92 7.76
N TRP A 192 -29.78 21.62 9.06
CA TRP A 192 -28.72 20.73 9.54
C TRP A 192 -28.93 19.26 9.10
N GLN A 193 -30.18 18.85 8.84
CA GLN A 193 -30.49 17.50 8.36
C GLN A 193 -29.97 17.28 6.94
N TYR A 194 -29.98 18.32 6.09
CA TYR A 194 -29.40 18.26 4.75
C TYR A 194 -27.87 18.14 4.77
N ALA A 195 -27.18 18.70 5.76
CA ALA A 195 -25.74 18.51 5.93
C ALA A 195 -25.39 17.02 6.14
N LEU A 196 -26.27 16.27 6.80
CA LEU A 196 -26.12 14.83 6.97
C LEU A 196 -26.33 14.04 5.66
N ILE A 197 -27.14 14.53 4.72
CA ILE A 197 -27.23 13.95 3.36
C ILE A 197 -25.90 14.11 2.63
N ILE A 198 -25.30 15.29 2.70
CA ILE A 198 -23.98 15.55 2.12
C ILE A 198 -22.95 14.59 2.73
N HIS A 199 -23.04 14.32 4.04
CA HIS A 199 -22.20 13.31 4.69
C HIS A 199 -22.42 11.92 4.09
N ILE A 200 -23.67 11.48 3.89
CA ILE A 200 -23.96 10.17 3.27
C ILE A 200 -23.29 10.06 1.89
N VAL A 201 -23.51 11.05 1.02
CA VAL A 201 -22.92 11.08 -0.32
C VAL A 201 -21.40 11.01 -0.23
N THR A 202 -20.80 11.72 0.72
CA THR A 202 -19.36 11.74 0.94
C THR A 202 -18.83 10.38 1.39
N VAL A 203 -19.51 9.68 2.30
CA VAL A 203 -19.16 8.32 2.71
C VAL A 203 -19.20 7.36 1.53
N LEU A 204 -20.27 7.42 0.71
CA LEU A 204 -20.42 6.56 -0.47
C LEU A 204 -19.32 6.83 -1.51
N ILE A 205 -18.98 8.10 -1.77
CA ILE A 205 -17.88 8.46 -2.66
C ILE A 205 -16.55 7.92 -2.14
N ILE A 206 -16.24 8.10 -0.85
CA ILE A 206 -15.01 7.59 -0.23
C ILE A 206 -14.96 6.06 -0.36
N ALA A 207 -16.05 5.36 -0.11
CA ALA A 207 -16.13 3.91 -0.25
C ALA A 207 -15.80 3.45 -1.68
N VAL A 208 -16.45 4.05 -2.68
CA VAL A 208 -16.21 3.72 -4.10
C VAL A 208 -14.77 4.01 -4.51
N LEU A 209 -14.22 5.17 -4.12
CA LEU A 209 -12.84 5.52 -4.43
C LEU A 209 -11.84 4.55 -3.79
N ARG A 210 -12.10 4.11 -2.55
CA ARG A 210 -11.24 3.15 -1.83
C ARG A 210 -11.27 1.77 -2.48
N VAL A 211 -12.46 1.24 -2.75
CA VAL A 211 -12.62 -0.06 -3.43
C VAL A 211 -11.94 -0.04 -4.81
N ARG A 212 -12.09 1.05 -5.57
CA ARG A 212 -11.40 1.21 -6.86
C ARG A 212 -9.88 1.27 -6.72
N ALA A 213 -9.36 1.96 -5.70
CA ALA A 213 -7.93 2.03 -5.46
C ALA A 213 -7.36 0.64 -5.12
N GLU A 214 -8.04 -0.11 -4.25
CA GLU A 214 -7.64 -1.45 -3.86
C GLU A 214 -7.67 -2.43 -5.04
N ASN A 215 -8.76 -2.43 -5.82
CA ASN A 215 -8.86 -3.25 -7.03
C ASN A 215 -7.74 -2.94 -8.04
N ARG A 216 -7.37 -1.67 -8.22
CA ARG A 216 -6.23 -1.29 -9.08
C ARG A 216 -4.91 -1.87 -8.57
N THR A 217 -4.69 -1.85 -7.24
CA THR A 217 -3.47 -2.43 -6.67
C THR A 217 -3.43 -3.95 -6.81
N LEU A 218 -4.58 -4.63 -6.65
CA LEU A 218 -4.68 -6.08 -6.82
C LEU A 218 -4.41 -6.48 -8.27
N VAL A 219 -5.03 -5.80 -9.24
CA VAL A 219 -4.80 -6.06 -10.68
C VAL A 219 -3.33 -5.84 -11.05
N ARG A 220 -2.70 -4.75 -10.58
CA ARG A 220 -1.26 -4.51 -10.84
C ARG A 220 -0.37 -5.60 -10.26
N LYS A 221 -0.65 -6.07 -9.03
CA LYS A 221 0.09 -7.17 -8.41
C LYS A 221 -0.05 -8.46 -9.21
N GLN A 222 -1.26 -8.77 -9.68
CA GLN A 222 -1.52 -9.95 -10.52
C GLN A 222 -0.81 -9.87 -11.88
N GLN A 223 -0.81 -8.69 -12.52
CA GLN A 223 -0.09 -8.47 -13.78
C GLN A 223 1.42 -8.68 -13.61
N LEU A 224 2.02 -8.05 -12.59
CA LEU A 224 3.44 -8.20 -12.30
C LEU A 224 3.81 -9.65 -11.97
N ALA A 225 2.96 -10.35 -11.22
CA ALA A 225 3.18 -11.76 -10.90
C ALA A 225 3.14 -12.64 -12.16
N ARG A 226 2.24 -12.35 -13.11
CA ARG A 226 2.14 -13.07 -14.38
C ARG A 226 3.35 -12.78 -15.28
N GLU A 227 3.79 -11.53 -15.39
CA GLU A 227 4.99 -11.16 -16.15
C GLU A 227 6.25 -11.86 -15.60
N LEU A 228 6.43 -11.85 -14.27
CA LEU A 228 7.49 -12.59 -13.60
C LEU A 228 7.42 -14.10 -13.86
N GLN A 229 6.22 -14.67 -13.92
CA GLN A 229 6.04 -16.08 -14.22
C GLN A 229 6.46 -16.40 -15.67
N ILE A 230 6.03 -15.58 -16.63
CA ILE A 230 6.40 -15.76 -18.05
C ILE A 230 7.92 -15.63 -18.24
N GLU A 231 8.54 -14.62 -17.61
CA GLU A 231 9.99 -14.42 -17.67
C GLU A 231 10.74 -15.63 -17.08
N ARG A 232 10.26 -16.17 -15.94
CA ARG A 232 10.84 -17.37 -15.33
C ARG A 232 10.69 -18.61 -16.21
N GLU A 233 9.53 -18.81 -16.82
CA GLU A 233 9.28 -19.93 -17.75
C GLU A 233 10.18 -19.81 -18.98
N ALA A 234 10.29 -18.61 -19.57
CA ALA A 234 11.18 -18.35 -20.71
C ALA A 234 12.66 -18.59 -20.34
N SER A 235 13.12 -18.08 -19.19
CA SER A 235 14.47 -18.30 -18.68
C SER A 235 14.74 -19.79 -18.40
N PHE A 236 13.75 -20.52 -17.88
CA PHE A 236 13.86 -21.96 -17.66
C PHE A 236 14.01 -22.72 -19.00
N HIS A 237 13.16 -22.43 -19.99
CA HIS A 237 13.26 -23.04 -21.31
C HIS A 237 14.57 -22.71 -22.02
N GLN A 238 15.04 -21.46 -21.91
CA GLN A 238 16.34 -21.06 -22.45
C GLN A 238 17.48 -21.88 -21.84
N ARG A 239 17.48 -22.07 -20.51
CA ARG A 239 18.48 -22.91 -19.83
C ARG A 239 18.42 -24.37 -20.25
N GLN A 240 17.21 -24.94 -20.35
CA GLN A 240 17.03 -26.32 -20.81
C GLN A 240 17.53 -26.50 -22.26
N PHE A 241 17.24 -25.54 -23.14
CA PHE A 241 17.72 -25.55 -24.51
C PHE A 241 19.24 -25.45 -24.58
N MET A 242 19.86 -24.53 -23.83
CA MET A 242 21.33 -24.42 -23.76
C MET A 242 21.98 -25.71 -23.26
N GLY A 243 21.41 -26.35 -22.23
CA GLY A 243 21.89 -27.63 -21.71
C GLY A 243 21.82 -28.75 -22.76
N MET A 244 20.71 -28.85 -23.50
CA MET A 244 20.55 -29.81 -24.58
C MET A 244 21.56 -29.57 -25.71
N VAL A 245 21.68 -28.33 -26.19
CA VAL A 245 22.62 -27.97 -27.28
C VAL A 245 24.07 -28.30 -26.89
N ALA A 246 24.46 -28.03 -25.65
CA ALA A 246 25.80 -28.32 -25.17
C ALA A 246 26.10 -29.84 -25.13
N HIS A 247 25.14 -30.65 -24.69
CA HIS A 247 25.28 -32.11 -24.72
C HIS A 247 25.40 -32.65 -26.16
N GLU A 248 24.60 -32.14 -27.09
CA GLU A 248 24.61 -32.55 -28.50
C GLU A 248 25.91 -32.13 -29.23
N PHE A 249 26.55 -31.03 -28.81
CA PHE A 249 27.86 -30.62 -29.37
C PHE A 249 29.05 -31.35 -28.75
N ARG A 250 28.97 -31.82 -27.50
CA ARG A 250 30.09 -32.50 -26.84
C ARG A 250 30.50 -33.78 -27.56
N THR A 251 29.55 -34.56 -28.03
CA THR A 251 29.79 -35.83 -28.74
C THR A 251 30.57 -35.66 -30.05
N PRO A 252 30.15 -34.81 -31.02
CA PRO A 252 30.91 -34.59 -32.24
C PRO A 252 32.25 -33.90 -31.99
N LEU A 253 32.36 -33.02 -30.98
CA LEU A 253 33.64 -32.41 -30.60
C LEU A 253 34.63 -33.45 -30.06
N ALA A 254 34.17 -34.39 -29.24
CA ALA A 254 35.00 -35.49 -28.75
C ALA A 254 35.48 -36.40 -29.90
N ILE A 255 34.62 -36.68 -30.88
CA ILE A 255 34.98 -37.45 -32.09
C ILE A 255 36.03 -36.70 -32.92
N LEU A 256 35.85 -35.39 -33.14
CA LEU A 256 36.82 -34.55 -33.85
C LEU A 256 38.18 -34.52 -33.14
N GLN A 257 38.16 -34.40 -31.81
CA GLN A 257 39.37 -34.41 -31.01
C GLN A 257 40.10 -35.76 -31.10
N ALA A 258 39.39 -36.88 -30.95
CA ALA A 258 39.96 -38.21 -31.09
C ALA A 258 40.51 -38.47 -32.51
N ALA A 259 39.83 -37.99 -33.55
CA ALA A 259 40.31 -38.09 -34.93
C ALA A 259 41.58 -37.27 -35.15
N LEU A 260 41.67 -36.06 -34.59
CA LEU A 260 42.87 -35.22 -34.65
C LEU A 260 44.05 -35.84 -33.90
N GLU A 261 43.80 -36.42 -32.72
CA GLU A 261 44.81 -37.15 -31.95
C GLU A 261 45.34 -38.36 -32.70
N ASN A 262 44.47 -39.14 -33.34
CA ASN A 262 44.87 -40.27 -34.18
C ASN A 262 45.70 -39.83 -35.41
N LEU A 263 45.32 -38.72 -36.07
CA LEU A 263 46.07 -38.20 -37.21
C LEU A 263 47.45 -37.67 -36.83
N ARG A 264 47.64 -37.23 -35.58
CA ARG A 264 48.95 -36.81 -35.05
C ARG A 264 49.92 -37.98 -34.82
N LEU A 265 49.41 -39.20 -34.66
CA LEU A 265 50.24 -40.41 -34.52
C LEU A 265 50.81 -40.89 -35.86
N CYS A 266 50.29 -40.38 -36.98
CA CYS A 266 50.78 -40.70 -38.33
C CYS A 266 51.93 -39.76 -38.76
N PRO A 267 52.91 -40.23 -39.56
CA PRO A 267 53.95 -39.37 -40.10
C PRO A 267 53.36 -38.32 -41.05
N ALA A 268 53.46 -37.05 -40.68
CA ALA A 268 52.88 -35.93 -41.40
C ALA A 268 53.95 -34.96 -41.92
N THR A 269 53.70 -34.33 -43.07
CA THR A 269 54.59 -33.28 -43.61
C THR A 269 54.51 -32.01 -42.75
N VAL A 270 55.54 -31.15 -42.77
CA VAL A 270 55.56 -29.86 -42.02
C VAL A 270 54.30 -29.02 -42.28
N THR A 271 53.80 -28.99 -43.52
CA THR A 271 52.55 -28.29 -43.88
C THR A 271 51.27 -28.96 -43.35
N GLN A 272 51.25 -30.29 -43.18
CA GLN A 272 50.13 -31.02 -42.59
C GLN A 272 50.08 -30.85 -41.06
N SER A 273 51.23 -30.87 -40.39
CA SER A 273 51.32 -30.63 -38.94
C SER A 273 50.75 -29.26 -38.53
N SER A 274 51.11 -28.20 -39.26
CA SER A 274 50.57 -26.84 -39.06
C SER A 274 49.04 -26.76 -39.23
N ARG A 275 48.46 -27.54 -40.16
CA ARG A 275 47.00 -27.61 -40.37
C ARG A 275 46.31 -28.36 -39.24
N LEU A 276 46.86 -29.50 -38.81
CA LEU A 276 46.34 -30.27 -37.67
C LEU A 276 46.35 -29.43 -36.39
N ASP A 277 47.41 -28.66 -36.15
CA ASP A 277 47.49 -27.73 -35.02
C ASP A 277 46.42 -26.63 -35.05
N ARG A 278 46.13 -26.08 -36.23
CA ARG A 278 45.03 -25.10 -36.38
C ARG A 278 43.67 -25.73 -36.12
N MET A 279 43.44 -26.94 -36.63
CA MET A 279 42.18 -27.67 -36.42
C MET A 279 42.00 -28.03 -34.94
N GLN A 280 43.05 -28.50 -34.26
CA GLN A 280 43.00 -28.81 -32.85
C GLN A 280 42.70 -27.58 -32.00
N ARG A 281 43.39 -26.45 -32.21
CA ARG A 281 43.08 -25.20 -31.50
C ARG A 281 41.64 -24.75 -31.73
N ALA A 282 41.11 -24.88 -32.94
CA ALA A 282 39.73 -24.54 -33.25
C ALA A 282 38.73 -25.46 -32.53
N THR A 283 38.97 -26.77 -32.50
CA THR A 283 38.15 -27.75 -31.78
C THR A 283 38.18 -27.51 -30.27
N THR A 284 39.37 -27.30 -29.67
CA THR A 284 39.50 -26.98 -28.25
C THR A 284 38.76 -25.68 -27.88
N ARG A 285 38.80 -24.67 -28.76
CA ARG A 285 38.05 -23.43 -28.56
C ARG A 285 36.54 -23.62 -28.62
N LEU A 286 36.04 -24.51 -29.48
CA LEU A 286 34.62 -24.86 -29.53
C LEU A 286 34.16 -25.58 -28.25
N VAL A 287 34.97 -26.52 -27.75
CA VAL A 287 34.71 -27.22 -26.48
C VAL A 287 34.59 -26.20 -25.33
N GLN A 288 35.56 -25.29 -25.20
CA GLN A 288 35.53 -24.25 -24.17
C GLN A 288 34.30 -23.34 -24.28
N LEU A 289 33.88 -22.94 -25.49
CA LEU A 289 32.68 -22.12 -25.67
C LEU A 289 31.41 -22.87 -25.25
N THR A 290 31.34 -24.16 -25.57
CA THR A 290 30.22 -25.03 -25.16
C THR A 290 30.18 -25.22 -23.65
N ASP A 291 31.32 -25.49 -23.02
CA ASP A 291 31.42 -25.66 -21.56
C ASP A 291 31.10 -24.34 -20.83
N ASN A 292 31.58 -23.18 -21.32
CA ASN A 292 31.24 -21.87 -20.76
C ASN A 292 29.73 -21.56 -20.84
N CYS A 293 29.08 -21.91 -21.96
CA CYS A 293 27.63 -21.75 -22.12
C CYS A 293 26.85 -22.64 -21.13
N LEU A 294 27.34 -23.86 -20.88
CA LEU A 294 26.78 -24.77 -19.89
C LEU A 294 27.00 -24.26 -18.46
N ALA A 295 28.18 -23.72 -18.16
CA ALA A 295 28.51 -23.13 -16.87
C ALA A 295 27.60 -21.93 -16.56
N ASP A 296 27.37 -21.03 -17.53
CA ASP A 296 26.44 -19.90 -17.39
C ASP A 296 25.00 -20.37 -17.10
N ALA A 297 24.53 -21.41 -17.80
CA ALA A 297 23.22 -22.00 -17.55
C ALA A 297 23.10 -22.64 -16.13
N ARG A 298 24.18 -23.22 -15.60
CA ARG A 298 24.26 -23.78 -14.24
C ARG A 298 24.31 -22.69 -13.17
N LEU A 299 25.17 -21.68 -13.35
CA LEU A 299 25.32 -20.53 -12.45
C LEU A 299 24.02 -19.72 -12.31
N SER A 300 23.24 -19.64 -13.40
CA SER A 300 21.93 -18.99 -13.43
C SER A 300 20.82 -19.77 -12.71
N SER A 301 21.10 -20.98 -12.22
CA SER A 301 20.10 -21.81 -11.53
C SER A 301 19.93 -21.41 -10.06
N ARG A 302 18.70 -21.50 -9.56
CA ARG A 302 18.37 -21.17 -8.15
C ARG A 302 18.95 -22.15 -7.14
N ASP A 303 19.27 -23.37 -7.57
CA ASP A 303 19.80 -24.45 -6.74
C ASP A 303 21.33 -24.55 -6.80
N LEU A 304 22.01 -23.43 -7.14
CA LEU A 304 23.46 -23.37 -7.07
C LEU A 304 23.94 -23.54 -5.62
N HIS A 305 24.35 -24.76 -5.27
CA HIS A 305 24.98 -25.07 -4.00
C HIS A 305 26.48 -25.12 -4.26
N ALA A 306 27.22 -24.15 -3.69
CA ALA A 306 28.67 -24.15 -3.76
C ALA A 306 29.21 -25.16 -2.73
N ASP A 307 29.83 -26.24 -3.22
CA ASP A 307 30.49 -27.23 -2.39
C ASP A 307 31.95 -26.82 -2.17
N LYS A 308 32.21 -26.17 -1.04
CA LYS A 308 33.52 -25.58 -0.76
C LYS A 308 34.46 -26.64 -0.21
N GLN A 309 35.63 -26.74 -0.84
CA GLN A 309 36.70 -27.64 -0.45
C GLN A 309 38.04 -26.91 -0.46
N ASP A 310 39.02 -27.45 0.25
CA ASP A 310 40.39 -26.93 0.23
C ASP A 310 41.01 -27.20 -1.15
N ALA A 311 41.20 -26.14 -1.95
CA ALA A 311 41.73 -26.20 -3.30
C ALA A 311 42.98 -25.33 -3.45
N ALA A 312 44.00 -25.85 -4.14
CA ALA A 312 45.20 -25.10 -4.50
C ALA A 312 44.87 -24.04 -5.56
N LEU A 313 45.27 -22.78 -5.31
CA LEU A 313 44.93 -21.64 -6.18
C LEU A 313 45.62 -21.66 -7.55
N LEU A 314 46.88 -22.10 -7.62
CA LEU A 314 47.67 -22.09 -8.87
C LEU A 314 47.07 -23.00 -9.94
N PRO A 315 46.70 -24.27 -9.64
CA PRO A 315 45.96 -25.11 -10.58
C PRO A 315 44.69 -24.44 -11.13
N VAL A 316 43.94 -23.74 -10.28
CA VAL A 316 42.72 -23.02 -10.68
C VAL A 316 43.02 -21.85 -11.61
N ILE A 317 44.07 -21.05 -11.33
CA ILE A 317 44.52 -19.95 -12.18
C ILE A 317 44.94 -20.47 -13.56
N TYR A 318 45.76 -21.51 -13.61
CA TYR A 318 46.23 -22.07 -14.88
C TYR A 318 45.10 -22.73 -15.68
N MET A 319 44.15 -23.37 -15.00
CA MET A 319 42.95 -23.89 -15.63
C MET A 319 42.08 -22.78 -16.24
N ALA A 320 41.88 -21.66 -15.53
CA ALA A 320 41.18 -20.49 -16.09
C ALA A 320 41.98 -19.84 -17.25
N ALA A 321 43.30 -19.91 -17.19
CA ALA A 321 44.19 -19.31 -18.20
C ALA A 321 44.42 -20.18 -19.44
N THR A 322 43.86 -21.39 -19.52
CA THR A 322 43.93 -22.26 -20.72
C THR A 322 43.48 -21.54 -22.01
N VAL A 323 42.62 -20.51 -21.90
CA VAL A 323 42.19 -19.68 -23.03
C VAL A 323 43.35 -18.85 -23.63
N VAL A 324 44.30 -18.44 -22.79
CA VAL A 324 45.49 -17.69 -23.19
C VAL A 324 46.47 -18.61 -23.93
N ASP A 325 46.65 -19.85 -23.47
CA ASP A 325 47.51 -20.86 -24.12
C ASP A 325 47.04 -21.24 -25.54
N LEU A 326 45.76 -21.05 -25.84
CA LEU A 326 45.22 -21.25 -27.19
C LEU A 326 45.57 -20.11 -28.16
N SER A 327 46.07 -18.98 -27.67
CA SER A 327 46.45 -17.80 -28.45
C SER A 327 47.93 -17.78 -28.75
N LEU A 328 48.31 -17.61 -30.02
CA LEU A 328 49.72 -17.48 -30.42
C LEU A 328 50.33 -16.11 -30.09
N ASN A 329 49.51 -15.13 -29.70
CA ASN A 329 49.92 -13.73 -29.54
C ASN A 329 49.85 -13.24 -28.09
N HIS A 330 49.39 -14.08 -27.16
CA HIS A 330 49.23 -13.72 -25.76
C HIS A 330 50.02 -14.69 -24.90
N TYR A 331 50.67 -14.16 -23.87
CA TYR A 331 51.45 -14.91 -22.89
C TYR A 331 50.97 -14.52 -21.49
N LEU A 332 50.98 -15.49 -20.59
CA LEU A 332 50.59 -15.32 -19.19
C LEU A 332 51.81 -15.57 -18.30
N ASP A 333 52.23 -14.54 -17.56
CA ASP A 333 53.20 -14.67 -16.48
C ASP A 333 52.49 -14.51 -15.14
N VAL A 334 52.50 -15.57 -14.32
CA VAL A 334 51.94 -15.56 -12.96
C VAL A 334 53.09 -15.34 -11.98
N THR A 335 52.95 -14.33 -11.11
CA THR A 335 53.94 -14.03 -10.07
C THR A 335 53.34 -14.11 -8.68
N LEU A 336 54.09 -14.72 -7.75
CA LEU A 336 53.75 -14.82 -6.33
C LEU A 336 54.96 -14.33 -5.54
N GLU A 337 54.76 -13.36 -4.64
CA GLU A 337 55.85 -12.73 -3.87
C GLU A 337 57.03 -12.23 -4.73
N GLY A 338 56.74 -11.81 -5.98
CA GLY A 338 57.73 -11.29 -6.92
C GLY A 338 58.54 -12.35 -7.69
N GLN A 339 58.26 -13.65 -7.50
CA GLN A 339 58.84 -14.72 -8.30
C GLN A 339 57.83 -15.26 -9.31
N THR A 340 58.29 -15.62 -10.52
CA THR A 340 57.45 -16.28 -11.52
C THR A 340 57.17 -17.72 -11.08
N VAL A 341 55.91 -18.10 -11.04
CA VAL A 341 55.45 -19.33 -10.38
C VAL A 341 54.71 -20.18 -11.39
N GLY A 342 55.13 -21.45 -11.51
CA GLY A 342 54.53 -22.42 -12.43
C GLY A 342 53.44 -23.28 -11.78
N PRO A 343 52.74 -24.13 -12.56
CA PRO A 343 51.63 -24.96 -12.07
C PRO A 343 52.02 -25.92 -10.94
N ASP A 344 53.29 -26.39 -10.91
CA ASP A 344 53.80 -27.34 -9.91
C ASP A 344 54.44 -26.67 -8.68
N SER A 345 54.41 -25.34 -8.61
CA SER A 345 55.02 -24.60 -7.51
C SER A 345 54.13 -24.60 -6.26
N PRO A 346 54.69 -24.40 -5.05
CA PRO A 346 53.92 -24.39 -3.81
C PRO A 346 52.78 -23.37 -3.90
N SER A 347 51.55 -23.86 -3.69
CA SER A 347 50.35 -23.09 -3.96
C SER A 347 49.59 -22.73 -2.68
N PRO A 348 49.11 -21.49 -2.54
CA PRO A 348 48.22 -21.13 -1.45
C PRO A 348 46.88 -21.88 -1.60
N VAL A 349 46.39 -22.41 -0.48
CA VAL A 349 45.11 -23.14 -0.42
C VAL A 349 43.99 -22.17 -0.11
N LEU A 350 42.88 -22.30 -0.83
CA LEU A 350 41.65 -21.53 -0.63
C LEU A 350 40.47 -22.46 -0.41
N PHE A 351 39.54 -22.03 0.45
CA PHE A 351 38.28 -22.74 0.68
C PHE A 351 37.23 -22.31 -0.34
N ILE A 352 37.25 -22.97 -1.51
CA ILE A 352 36.45 -22.62 -2.68
C ILE A 352 35.80 -23.86 -3.30
N ASP A 353 34.71 -23.65 -4.04
CA ASP A 353 34.17 -24.69 -4.91
C ASP A 353 34.97 -24.67 -6.23
N SER A 354 35.96 -25.57 -6.33
CA SER A 354 36.78 -25.69 -7.53
C SER A 354 36.00 -26.23 -8.74
N GLY A 355 34.86 -26.90 -8.52
CA GLY A 355 34.04 -27.49 -9.57
C GLY A 355 33.13 -26.49 -10.28
N LEU A 356 32.86 -25.33 -9.68
CA LEU A 356 32.14 -24.21 -10.30
C LEU A 356 33.02 -23.34 -11.23
N LEU A 357 34.33 -23.55 -11.22
CA LEU A 357 35.32 -22.84 -12.04
C LEU A 357 35.75 -23.63 -13.30
N CYS A 358 35.29 -24.88 -13.42
CA CYS A 358 35.42 -25.77 -14.59
C CYS A 358 34.10 -25.82 -15.37
#